data_AF-A0A1Y3UFU4-F1
#
_entry.id   AF-A0A1Y3UFU4-F1
#
_cell.length_a   1.000
_cell.length_b   1.000
_cell.length_c   1.000
_cell.angle_alpha   90.00
_cell.angle_beta   90.00
_cell.angle_gamma   90.00
#
_symmetry.space_group_name_H-M   'P 1'
#
loop_
_entity.id
_entity.type
_entity.pdbx_description
1 polymer ?
#
loop_
_entity_poly.entity_id
_entity_poly.type
_entity_poly.pdbx_seq_one_letter_code
_entity_poly.pdbx_strand_id
1 'polypeptide(L)'
;MKPTSDQMALPGLDGKGEQRMADARAWVDAHPEEFGWYKANARRECAKPHDGKASPNRCIYGMRITFGIELPNYLAPYLARIAMEQDPSIRMRVARSDADCYTTAVLK
;
A
#
# COMPACT_ATOMS: atom_id res chain seq x y z
N MET A 1 33.24 -17.42 -12.07
CA MET A 1 32.55 -17.89 -10.85
C MET A 1 31.69 -16.74 -10.34
N LYS A 2 30.37 -16.75 -10.59
CA LYS A 2 29.46 -15.76 -9.97
C LYS A 2 29.21 -16.26 -8.54
N PRO A 3 29.38 -15.46 -7.48
CA PRO A 3 29.00 -15.92 -6.15
C PRO A 3 27.47 -16.13 -6.16
N THR A 4 27.06 -17.38 -5.93
CA THR A 4 25.69 -17.73 -5.55
C THR A 4 25.41 -17.00 -4.25
N SER A 5 24.59 -15.95 -4.33
CA SER A 5 24.06 -15.29 -3.16
C SER A 5 23.01 -16.23 -2.55
N ASP A 6 23.48 -17.23 -1.81
CA ASP A 6 22.68 -18.03 -0.88
C ASP A 6 22.40 -17.19 0.37
N GLN A 7 21.92 -15.95 0.18
CA GLN A 7 21.36 -15.18 1.27
C GLN A 7 20.03 -15.83 1.63
N MET A 8 20.01 -16.48 2.79
CA MET A 8 18.80 -16.81 3.51
C MET A 8 18.01 -15.53 3.77
N ALA A 9 17.18 -15.13 2.82
CA ALA A 9 16.20 -14.08 3.02
C ALA A 9 15.27 -14.55 4.15
N LEU A 10 15.36 -13.89 5.29
CA LEU A 10 14.38 -14.05 6.36
C LEU A 10 12.99 -13.84 5.73
N PRO A 11 11.98 -14.68 6.04
CA PRO A 11 10.64 -14.51 5.48
C PRO A 11 10.13 -13.08 5.75
N GLY A 12 9.97 -12.26 4.70
CA GLY A 12 9.58 -10.85 4.80
C GLY A 12 10.70 -9.82 4.64
N LEU A 13 11.96 -10.26 4.54
CA LEU A 13 13.16 -9.44 4.28
C LEU A 13 13.80 -9.84 2.93
N ASP A 14 12.99 -9.97 1.88
CA ASP A 14 13.54 -9.95 0.54
C ASP A 14 13.79 -8.48 0.14
N GLY A 15 14.91 -8.18 -0.53
CA GLY A 15 15.19 -6.81 -1.00
C GLY A 15 14.13 -6.27 -1.98
N LYS A 16 13.23 -7.15 -2.45
CA LYS A 16 12.10 -6.81 -3.32
C LYS A 16 10.99 -6.08 -2.57
N GLY A 17 10.62 -6.51 -1.36
CA GLY A 17 9.61 -5.83 -0.54
C GLY A 17 10.07 -4.45 -0.09
N GLU A 18 11.35 -4.31 0.26
CA GLU A 18 11.98 -3.02 0.62
C GLU A 18 11.94 -2.06 -0.57
N GLN A 19 12.42 -2.51 -1.74
CA GLN A 19 12.41 -1.70 -2.95
C GLN A 19 10.99 -1.26 -3.32
N ARG A 20 10.00 -2.16 -3.21
CA ARG A 20 8.61 -1.81 -3.53
C ARG A 20 7.99 -0.83 -2.54
N MET A 21 8.34 -0.90 -1.26
CA MET A 21 7.93 0.14 -0.30
C MET A 21 8.59 1.48 -0.61
N ALA A 22 9.88 1.47 -0.96
CA ALA A 22 10.59 2.68 -1.37
C ALA A 22 9.96 3.31 -2.64
N ASP A 23 9.67 2.48 -3.65
CA ASP A 23 8.99 2.90 -4.88
C ASP A 23 7.59 3.44 -4.58
N ALA A 24 6.84 2.80 -3.67
CA ALA A 24 5.52 3.25 -3.26
C ALA A 24 5.58 4.60 -2.55
N ARG A 25 6.56 4.82 -1.67
CA ARG A 25 6.77 6.12 -0.99
C ARG A 25 7.16 7.21 -2.00
N ALA A 26 8.11 6.92 -2.89
CA ALA A 26 8.52 7.84 -3.94
C ALA A 26 7.33 8.20 -4.86
N TRP A 27 6.48 7.23 -5.19
CA TRP A 27 5.26 7.49 -5.97
C TRP A 27 4.29 8.39 -5.21
N VAL A 28 4.05 8.14 -3.92
CA VAL A 28 3.18 8.96 -3.06
C VAL A 28 3.68 10.41 -2.97
N ASP A 29 4.99 10.59 -2.84
CA ASP A 29 5.59 11.93 -2.76
C ASP A 29 5.48 12.67 -4.10
N ALA A 30 5.59 11.95 -5.22
CA ALA A 30 5.45 12.52 -6.56
C ALA A 30 3.98 12.79 -6.97
N HIS A 31 3.01 12.12 -6.35
CA HIS A 31 1.58 12.17 -6.71
C HIS A 31 0.69 12.48 -5.50
N PRO A 32 0.86 13.66 -4.86
CA PRO A 32 0.15 13.99 -3.63
C PRO A 32 -1.36 14.19 -3.84
N GLU A 33 -1.79 14.62 -5.04
CA GLU A 33 -3.20 14.82 -5.35
C GLU A 33 -3.94 13.49 -5.50
N GLU A 34 -3.38 12.57 -6.29
CA GLU A 34 -3.91 11.23 -6.51
C GLU A 34 -3.95 10.43 -5.21
N PHE A 35 -2.87 10.49 -4.43
CA PHE A 35 -2.84 9.83 -3.14
C PHE A 35 -3.74 10.52 -2.10
N GLY A 36 -3.91 11.84 -2.20
CA GLY A 36 -4.90 12.59 -1.43
C GLY A 36 -6.32 12.11 -1.71
N TRP A 37 -6.67 11.94 -2.99
CA TRP A 37 -7.95 11.36 -3.41
C TRP A 37 -8.11 9.92 -2.92
N TYR A 38 -7.05 9.10 -3.02
CA TYR A 38 -7.04 7.72 -2.53
C TYR A 38 -7.40 7.66 -1.04
N LYS A 39 -6.74 8.47 -0.20
CA LYS A 39 -7.03 8.56 1.24
C LYS A 39 -8.45 9.05 1.50
N ALA A 40 -8.92 10.05 0.78
CA ALA A 40 -10.29 10.57 0.93
C ALA A 40 -11.34 9.50 0.59
N ASN A 41 -11.12 8.72 -0.49
CA ASN A 41 -12.01 7.63 -0.85
C ASN A 41 -11.97 6.50 0.18
N ALA A 42 -10.78 6.17 0.70
CA ALA A 42 -10.65 5.17 1.76
C ALA A 42 -11.40 5.57 3.04
N ARG A 43 -11.32 6.83 3.47
CA ARG A 43 -12.11 7.35 4.61
C ARG A 43 -13.62 7.21 4.37
N ARG A 44 -14.08 7.58 3.16
CA ARG A 44 -15.50 7.44 2.78
C ARG A 44 -15.97 5.99 2.81
N GLU A 45 -15.11 5.04 2.42
CA GLU A 45 -15.43 3.62 2.53
C GLU A 45 -15.46 3.15 3.99
N CYS A 46 -14.52 3.60 4.82
CA CYS A 46 -14.48 3.28 6.25
C CYS A 46 -15.70 3.84 7.03
N ALA A 47 -16.31 4.93 6.55
CA ALA A 47 -17.51 5.48 7.15
C ALA A 47 -18.79 4.66 6.88
N LYS A 48 -18.74 3.66 5.98
CA LYS A 48 -19.91 2.85 5.64
C LYS A 48 -20.20 1.81 6.73
N PRO A 49 -21.49 1.56 7.04
CA PRO A 49 -21.90 0.79 8.23
C PRO A 49 -21.61 -0.72 8.18
N HIS A 50 -21.07 -1.25 7.08
CA HIS A 50 -20.91 -2.69 6.91
C HIS A 50 -19.76 -3.25 7.75
N ASP A 51 -18.53 -2.82 7.49
CA ASP A 51 -17.34 -3.37 8.15
C ASP A 51 -16.27 -2.33 8.50
N GLY A 52 -16.52 -1.05 8.20
CA GLY A 52 -15.61 0.04 8.53
C GLY A 52 -14.22 -0.09 7.90
N LYS A 53 -14.09 -0.88 6.81
CA LYS A 53 -12.81 -1.14 6.14
C LYS A 53 -12.90 -0.85 4.65
N ALA A 54 -11.92 -0.11 4.13
CA ALA A 54 -11.76 0.17 2.72
C ALA A 54 -11.05 -0.98 1.98
N SER A 55 -11.35 -1.17 0.69
CA SER A 55 -10.63 -2.12 -0.16
C SER A 55 -9.48 -1.43 -0.90
N PRO A 56 -8.22 -1.84 -0.70
CA PRO A 56 -7.07 -1.26 -1.41
C PRO A 56 -7.21 -1.30 -2.93
N ASN A 57 -7.63 -2.45 -3.46
CA ASN A 57 -7.80 -2.65 -4.90
C ASN A 57 -8.92 -1.77 -5.47
N ARG A 58 -10.02 -1.59 -4.72
CA ARG A 58 -11.12 -0.70 -5.13
C ARG A 58 -10.68 0.76 -5.15
N CYS A 59 -9.94 1.19 -4.14
CA CYS A 59 -9.42 2.55 -4.07
C CYS A 59 -8.41 2.82 -5.19
N ILE A 60 -7.50 1.88 -5.50
CA ILE A 60 -6.60 2.02 -6.66
C ILE A 60 -7.38 2.06 -7.96
N TYR A 61 -8.33 1.16 -8.16
CA TYR A 61 -9.10 1.12 -9.40
C TYR A 61 -9.87 2.44 -9.62
N GLY A 62 -10.48 2.98 -8.58
CA GLY A 62 -11.12 4.30 -8.62
C GLY A 62 -10.14 5.43 -8.93
N MET A 63 -8.92 5.38 -8.35
CA MET A 63 -7.87 6.35 -8.61
C MET A 63 -7.41 6.30 -10.08
N ARG A 64 -7.21 5.11 -10.64
CA ARG A 64 -6.89 4.92 -12.08
C ARG A 64 -7.94 5.55 -12.98
N ILE A 65 -9.22 5.29 -12.71
CA ILE A 65 -10.31 5.87 -13.51
C ILE A 65 -10.35 7.39 -13.37
N THR A 66 -10.21 7.90 -12.16
CA THR A 66 -10.38 9.34 -11.88
C THR A 66 -9.28 10.18 -12.52
N PHE A 67 -8.04 9.71 -12.48
CA PHE A 67 -6.88 10.48 -12.97
C PHE A 67 -6.33 9.98 -14.31
N GLY A 68 -6.89 8.91 -14.87
CA GLY A 68 -6.39 8.32 -16.13
C GLY A 68 -4.99 7.72 -16.01
N ILE A 69 -4.58 7.29 -14.82
CA ILE A 69 -3.24 6.76 -14.55
C ILE A 69 -3.19 5.24 -14.58
N GLU A 70 -2.02 4.71 -14.92
CA GLU A 70 -1.70 3.30 -14.76
C GLU A 70 -0.85 3.09 -13.51
N LEU A 71 -1.36 2.30 -12.57
CA LEU A 71 -0.64 1.92 -11.36
C LEU A 71 -0.64 0.40 -11.26
N PRO A 72 0.47 -0.31 -11.03
CA PRO A 72 0.44 -1.77 -10.93
C PRO A 72 -0.39 -2.29 -9.74
N ASN A 73 -1.10 -3.42 -9.90
CA ASN A 73 -1.89 -4.03 -8.83
C ASN A 73 -1.03 -4.44 -7.61
N TYR A 74 0.25 -4.79 -7.84
CA TYR A 74 1.13 -5.20 -6.74
C TYR A 74 1.41 -4.06 -5.75
N LEU A 75 1.23 -2.79 -6.12
CA LEU A 75 1.42 -1.65 -5.22
C LEU A 75 0.27 -1.46 -4.22
N ALA A 76 -0.85 -2.17 -4.40
CA ALA A 76 -2.02 -2.08 -3.53
C ALA A 76 -1.76 -2.26 -2.04
N PRO A 77 -1.09 -3.33 -1.59
CA PRO A 77 -0.75 -3.47 -0.18
C PRO A 77 0.14 -2.33 0.32
N TYR A 78 1.16 -1.92 -0.44
CA TYR A 78 2.11 -0.88 -0.04
C TYR A 78 1.43 0.49 0.12
N LEU A 79 0.62 0.92 -0.84
CA LEU A 79 -0.15 2.18 -0.75
C LEU A 79 -1.15 2.16 0.41
N ALA A 80 -1.79 1.02 0.65
CA ALA A 80 -2.69 0.87 1.79
C ALA A 80 -1.96 1.03 3.13
N ARG A 81 -0.74 0.50 3.25
CA ARG A 81 0.09 0.64 4.45
C ARG A 81 0.53 2.08 4.68
N ILE A 82 1.00 2.76 3.63
CA ILE A 82 1.35 4.18 3.71
C ILE A 82 0.13 5.02 4.11
N ALA A 83 -1.06 4.71 3.57
CA ALA A 83 -2.28 5.43 3.91
C ALA A 83 -2.67 5.25 5.40
N MET A 84 -2.57 4.03 5.94
CA MET A 84 -2.84 3.76 7.35
C MET A 84 -1.77 4.35 8.29
N GLU A 85 -0.51 4.41 7.83
CA GLU A 85 0.59 5.06 8.57
C GLU A 85 0.41 6.59 8.63
N GLN A 86 0.04 7.23 7.52
CA GLN A 86 -0.20 8.67 7.47
C GLN A 86 -1.52 9.10 8.13
N ASP A 87 -2.51 8.20 8.20
CA ASP A 87 -3.82 8.48 8.78
C ASP A 87 -4.36 7.28 9.57
N PRO A 88 -4.25 7.32 10.92
CA PRO A 88 -4.71 6.26 11.80
C PRO A 88 -6.23 6.01 11.77
N SER A 89 -7.03 6.92 11.18
CA SER A 89 -8.49 6.72 11.03
C SER A 89 -8.84 5.80 9.87
N ILE A 90 -7.93 5.58 8.93
CA ILE A 90 -8.14 4.71 7.77
C ILE A 90 -7.89 3.27 8.19
N ARG A 91 -8.82 2.37 7.84
CA ARG A 91 -8.64 0.92 7.97
C ARG A 91 -8.79 0.26 6.62
N MET A 92 -7.75 -0.43 6.18
CA MET A 92 -7.76 -1.14 4.90
C MET A 92 -7.89 -2.64 5.08
N ARG A 93 -8.63 -3.30 4.18
CA ARG A 93 -8.66 -4.77 4.05
C ARG A 93 -7.37 -5.24 3.38
N VAL A 94 -6.31 -5.36 4.17
CA VAL A 94 -5.03 -5.92 3.72
C VAL A 94 -4.83 -7.30 4.34
N ALA A 95 -4.31 -8.24 3.55
CA ALA A 95 -3.80 -9.50 4.06
C ALA A 95 -2.35 -9.30 4.57
N ARG A 96 -1.82 -10.28 5.29
CA ARG A 96 -0.40 -10.30 5.64
C ARG A 96 0.41 -10.39 4.34
N SER A 97 1.37 -9.49 4.15
CA SER A 97 2.23 -9.39 2.98
C SER A 97 3.64 -8.97 3.39
N ASP A 98 4.61 -9.09 2.49
CA ASP A 98 5.97 -8.54 2.66
C ASP A 98 5.97 -7.06 3.07
N ALA A 99 5.00 -6.26 2.61
CA ALA A 99 4.82 -4.87 3.04
C ALA A 99 4.69 -4.69 4.57
N ASP A 100 4.26 -5.70 5.33
CA ASP A 100 4.17 -5.65 6.80
C ASP A 100 5.54 -5.44 7.47
N CYS A 101 6.62 -5.96 6.87
CA CYS A 101 7.97 -5.87 7.42
C CYS A 101 8.58 -4.47 7.27
N TYR A 102 7.94 -3.59 6.49
CA TYR A 102 8.49 -2.31 6.04
C TYR A 102 7.55 -1.12 6.33
N THR A 103 6.56 -1.34 7.19
CA THR A 103 5.59 -0.33 7.61
C THR A 103 5.35 -0.42 9.12
N THR A 104 5.04 0.72 9.73
CA THR A 104 4.61 0.78 11.14
C THR A 104 3.14 0.45 11.34
N ALA A 105 2.36 0.32 10.25
CA ALA A 105 0.93 0.02 10.30
C ALA A 105 0.69 -1.44 10.72
N VAL A 106 0.36 -1.64 11.99
CA VAL A 106 0.05 -2.96 12.57
C VAL A 106 -1.36 -3.41 12.17
N LEU A 107 -1.48 -4.63 11.65
CA LEU A 107 -2.77 -5.30 11.52
C LEU A 107 -3.36 -5.56 12.91
N LYS A 108 -4.45 -4.86 13.26
CA LYS A 108 -5.25 -5.13 14.46
C LYS A 108 -6.45 -6.01 14.13
#